data_AF-A0A524CPX6-F1
#
_entry.id   AF-A0A524CPX6-F1
#
_cell.length_a   1.000
_cell.length_b   1.000
_cell.length_c   1.000
_cell.angle_alpha   90.00
_cell.angle_beta   90.00
_cell.angle_gamma   90.00
#
_symmetry.space_group_name_H-M   'P 1'
#
loop_
_entity.id
_entity.type
_entity.pdbx_description
1 polymer ?
#
loop_
_entity_poly.entity_id
_entity_poly.type
_entity_poly.pdbx_seq_one_letter_code
_entity_poly.pdbx_strand_id
1 'polypeptide(L)'
;MRFNENELFGAALIGFDMIDGPFLKWKKEYEDNNDLVNLDDFAMNFYLAFRGGNAGKKPRAILYDKFYIVAFPNDLELCCLFMKPQGIEQ
;
A
#
# COMPACT_ATOMS: atom_id res chain seq x y z
N MET A 1 -4.88 7.01 13.54
CA MET A 1 -4.38 5.65 13.81
C MET A 1 -3.09 5.78 14.60
N ARG A 2 -2.88 4.96 15.63
CA ARG A 2 -1.56 4.81 16.27
C ARG A 2 -0.92 3.61 15.61
N PHE A 3 0.10 3.83 14.79
CA PHE A 3 0.81 2.76 14.10
C PHE A 3 1.89 2.20 15.03
N ASN A 4 1.99 0.87 15.13
CA ASN A 4 3.13 0.21 15.75
C ASN A 4 4.06 -0.27 14.64
N GLU A 5 5.36 -0.01 14.77
CA GLU A 5 6.36 -0.48 13.81
C GLU A 5 6.35 -2.01 13.68
N ASN A 6 6.00 -2.74 14.75
CA ASN A 6 5.88 -4.19 14.73
C ASN A 6 4.72 -4.72 13.86
N GLU A 7 3.78 -3.87 13.43
CA GLU A 7 2.72 -4.26 12.50
C GLU A 7 3.15 -4.13 11.04
N LEU A 8 4.24 -3.40 10.76
CA LEU A 8 4.72 -3.16 9.41
C LEU A 8 5.49 -4.37 8.91
N PHE A 9 4.97 -5.03 7.87
CA PHE A 9 5.67 -6.14 7.23
C PHE A 9 6.18 -5.79 5.84
N GLY A 10 5.72 -4.68 5.25
CA GLY A 10 6.18 -4.26 3.93
C GLY A 10 5.95 -2.78 3.66
N ALA A 11 6.72 -2.23 2.73
CA ALA A 11 6.54 -0.90 2.19
C ALA A 11 6.80 -0.91 0.67
N ALA A 12 6.03 -0.11 -0.06
CA ALA A 12 6.19 0.06 -1.50
C ALA A 12 6.07 1.54 -1.88
N LEU A 13 6.94 1.99 -2.78
CA LEU A 13 6.79 3.28 -3.44
C LEU A 13 6.29 3.04 -4.85
N ILE A 14 5.12 3.57 -5.15
CA ILE A 14 4.53 3.52 -6.48
C ILE A 14 4.74 4.87 -7.14
N GLY A 15 5.43 4.88 -8.28
CA GLY A 15 5.51 6.03 -9.16
C GLY A 15 4.34 6.05 -10.14
N PHE A 16 3.98 7.23 -10.61
CA PHE A 16 3.00 7.39 -11.65
C PHE A 16 3.61 8.16 -12.82
N ASP A 17 3.69 7.50 -13.96
CA ASP A 17 3.95 8.15 -15.23
C ASP A 17 2.61 8.55 -15.86
N MET A 18 2.56 9.74 -16.44
CA MET A 18 1.33 10.28 -17.02
C MET A 18 0.93 9.55 -18.33
N ILE A 19 1.88 8.85 -18.95
CA ILE A 19 1.73 8.11 -20.20
C ILE A 19 1.62 6.60 -19.88
N ASP A 20 2.58 6.08 -19.13
CA ASP A 20 2.73 4.63 -18.90
C ASP A 20 1.96 4.13 -17.67
N GLY A 21 1.44 5.04 -16.85
CA GLY A 21 0.62 4.71 -15.68
C GLY A 21 1.44 4.37 -14.43
N PRO A 22 0.88 3.55 -13.50
CA PRO A 22 1.54 3.25 -12.24
C PRO A 22 2.66 2.23 -12.43
N PHE A 23 3.79 2.45 -11.78
CA PHE A 23 4.92 1.52 -11.76
C PHE A 23 5.52 1.41 -10.35
N LEU A 24 6.05 0.23 -10.01
CA LEU A 24 6.75 0.03 -8.75
C LEU A 24 8.13 0.69 -8.81
N LYS A 25 8.35 1.76 -8.03
CA LYS A 25 9.64 2.43 -7.91
C LYS A 25 10.58 1.68 -6.97
N TRP A 26 10.04 1.21 -5.85
CA TRP A 26 10.81 0.56 -4.81
C TRP A 26 9.89 -0.28 -3.93
N LYS A 27 10.42 -1.37 -3.37
CA LYS A 27 9.76 -2.15 -2.32
C LYS A 27 10.75 -2.61 -1.28
N LYS A 28 10.25 -2.82 -0.06
CA LYS A 28 10.96 -3.50 1.02
C LYS A 28 9.98 -4.34 1.81
N GLU A 29 10.37 -5.58 2.05
CA GLU A 29 9.69 -6.50 2.95
C GLU A 29 10.55 -6.61 4.22
N TYR A 30 9.89 -6.61 5.38
CA TYR A 30 10.54 -6.58 6.69
C TYR A 30 10.43 -7.93 7.42
N GLU A 31 9.56 -8.83 6.98
CA GLU A 31 9.46 -10.20 7.48
C GLU A 31 9.87 -11.19 6.38
N ASP A 32 10.55 -12.29 6.75
CA ASP A 32 10.96 -13.39 5.86
C ASP A 32 9.80 -14.23 5.27
N ASN A 33 8.55 -13.81 5.47
CA ASN A 33 7.38 -14.48 4.88
C ASN A 33 7.19 -14.03 3.43
N ASN A 34 7.99 -14.62 2.53
CA ASN A 34 7.97 -14.45 1.07
C ASN A 34 6.60 -14.64 0.38
N ASP A 35 5.56 -15.10 1.09
CA ASP A 35 4.30 -15.57 0.49
C ASP A 35 3.08 -14.66 0.73
N LEU A 36 3.21 -13.55 1.46
CA LEU A 36 2.01 -12.82 1.88
C LEU A 36 1.40 -11.92 0.79
N VAL A 37 2.20 -11.18 0.01
CA VAL A 37 1.68 -10.19 -0.96
C VAL A 37 2.69 -9.92 -2.10
N ASN A 38 2.36 -10.25 -3.34
CA ASN A 38 3.12 -9.74 -4.49
C ASN A 38 2.75 -8.28 -4.76
N LEU A 39 3.60 -7.35 -4.31
CA LEU A 39 3.36 -5.91 -4.38
C LEU A 39 3.11 -5.36 -5.80
N ASP A 40 3.66 -6.02 -6.82
CA ASP A 40 3.49 -5.63 -8.22
C ASP A 40 2.04 -5.79 -8.68
N ASP A 41 1.31 -6.78 -8.16
CA ASP A 41 -0.07 -7.07 -8.54
C ASP A 41 -1.06 -5.98 -8.07
N PHE A 42 -0.64 -5.12 -7.15
CA PHE A 42 -1.50 -4.11 -6.56
C PHE A 42 -1.26 -2.68 -7.04
N ALA A 43 -0.22 -2.43 -7.86
CA ALA A 43 0.14 -1.08 -8.31
C ALA A 43 -1.05 -0.31 -8.95
N MET A 44 -1.81 -0.98 -9.82
CA MET A 44 -3.01 -0.41 -10.45
C MET A 44 -4.16 -0.19 -9.45
N ASN A 45 -4.38 -1.13 -8.53
CA ASN A 45 -5.39 -1.01 -7.48
C ASN A 45 -5.08 0.18 -6.56
N PHE A 46 -3.80 0.39 -6.23
CA PHE A 46 -3.35 1.54 -5.45
C PHE A 46 -3.62 2.85 -6.17
N TYR A 47 -3.32 2.90 -7.47
CA TYR A 47 -3.62 4.09 -8.25
C TYR A 47 -5.11 4.43 -8.22
N LEU A 48 -5.98 3.47 -8.57
CA LEU A 48 -7.43 3.70 -8.63
C LEU A 48 -8.00 4.10 -7.27
N ALA A 49 -7.58 3.44 -6.20
CA ALA A 49 -8.02 3.76 -4.87
C ALA A 49 -7.55 5.15 -4.43
N PHE A 50 -6.24 5.43 -4.48
CA PHE A 50 -5.66 6.59 -3.78
C PHE A 50 -5.46 7.83 -4.64
N ARG A 51 -5.29 7.68 -5.96
CA ARG A 51 -5.07 8.78 -6.92
C ARG A 51 -6.27 9.02 -7.83
N GLY A 52 -6.90 7.94 -8.33
CA GLY A 52 -8.10 7.98 -9.16
C GLY A 52 -9.42 8.13 -8.39
N GLY A 53 -9.38 8.02 -7.06
CA GLY A 53 -10.56 8.18 -6.20
C GLY A 53 -11.25 9.54 -6.39
N ASN A 54 -12.58 9.57 -6.24
CA ASN A 54 -13.40 10.78 -6.41
C ASN A 54 -12.80 11.98 -5.67
N ALA A 55 -12.79 13.15 -6.31
CA ALA A 55 -12.05 14.37 -5.94
C ALA A 55 -12.31 14.95 -4.53
N GLY A 56 -13.14 14.31 -3.69
CA GLY A 56 -13.37 14.70 -2.29
C GLY A 56 -13.15 13.59 -1.26
N LYS A 57 -12.96 12.32 -1.66
CA LYS A 57 -12.80 11.19 -0.73
C LYS A 57 -11.67 10.28 -1.21
N LYS A 58 -10.44 10.67 -0.87
CA LYS A 58 -9.27 9.80 -1.04
C LYS A 58 -9.27 8.77 0.10
N PRO A 59 -9.34 7.47 -0.20
CA PRO A 59 -9.13 6.42 0.80
C PRO A 59 -7.84 6.69 1.55
N ARG A 60 -7.85 6.45 2.86
CA ARG A 60 -6.63 6.50 3.69
C ARG A 60 -6.03 5.12 3.90
N ALA A 61 -6.84 4.07 3.76
CA ALA A 61 -6.42 2.70 3.83
C ALA A 61 -7.32 1.79 2.97
N ILE A 62 -6.78 0.66 2.53
CA ILE A 62 -7.50 -0.47 1.91
C ILE A 62 -7.36 -1.66 2.86
N LEU A 63 -8.46 -2.31 3.21
CA LEU A 63 -8.46 -3.49 4.07
C LEU A 63 -8.58 -4.77 3.22
N TYR A 64 -7.77 -5.75 3.57
CA TYR A 64 -7.88 -7.14 3.15
C TYR A 64 -8.05 -8.02 4.39
N ASP A 65 -8.43 -9.27 4.20
CA ASP A 65 -8.72 -10.18 5.31
C ASP A 65 -7.52 -10.40 6.24
N LYS A 66 -6.30 -10.42 5.68
CA LYS A 66 -5.06 -10.75 6.41
C LYS A 66 -4.18 -9.54 6.72
N PHE A 67 -4.39 -8.44 6.01
CA PHE A 67 -3.55 -7.24 6.11
C PHE A 67 -4.32 -6.02 5.63
N TYR A 68 -3.80 -4.84 5.92
CA TYR A 68 -4.32 -3.60 5.37
C TYR A 68 -3.16 -2.76 4.85
N ILE A 69 -3.51 -1.85 3.94
CA ILE A 69 -2.55 -0.99 3.27
C ILE A 69 -2.93 0.44 3.58
N VAL A 70 -1.98 1.21 4.08
CA VAL A 70 -2.12 2.64 4.31
C VAL A 70 -1.27 3.36 3.27
N ALA A 71 -1.84 4.33 2.58
CA ALA A 71 -1.10 5.06 1.55
C ALA A 71 -0.99 6.55 1.81
N PHE A 72 0.19 7.07 1.50
CA PHE A 72 0.60 8.46 1.68
C PHE A 72 0.97 9.03 0.31
N PRO A 73 0.04 9.74 -0.35
CA PRO A 73 0.30 10.33 -1.65
C PRO A 73 1.22 11.55 -1.53
N ASN A 74 2.16 11.69 -2.45
CA ASN A 74 3.02 12.86 -2.61
C ASN A 74 3.23 13.11 -4.11
N ASP A 75 2.57 14.13 -4.68
CA ASP A 75 2.58 14.40 -6.13
C ASP A 75 2.41 13.12 -6.96
N LEU A 76 3.28 12.79 -7.91
CA LEU A 76 3.18 11.58 -8.74
C LEU A 76 3.65 10.31 -8.05
N GLU A 77 3.76 10.31 -6.72
CA GLU A 77 4.20 9.17 -5.94
C GLU A 77 3.17 8.78 -4.89
N LEU A 78 3.17 7.50 -4.54
CA LEU A 78 2.32 6.93 -3.51
C LEU A 78 3.14 5.96 -2.67
N CYS A 79 3.43 6.37 -1.44
CA CYS A 79 4.07 5.50 -0.45
C CYS A 79 3.02 4.64 0.23
N CYS A 80 3.10 3.33 0.08
CA CYS A 80 2.19 2.35 0.65
C CYS A 80 2.88 1.58 1.77
N LEU A 81 2.27 1.54 2.94
CA LEU A 81 2.69 0.73 4.09
C LEU A 81 1.74 -0.45 4.24
N PHE A 82 2.31 -1.64 4.38
CA PHE A 82 1.59 -2.90 4.50
C PHE A 82 1.65 -3.34 5.96
N MET A 83 0.47 -3.43 6.55
CA MET A 83 0.31 -3.57 7.98
C MET A 83 -0.55 -4.77 8.35
N LYS A 84 -0.17 -5.49 9.40
CA LYS A 84 -0.99 -6.55 9.99
C LYS A 84 -1.94 -5.96 11.02
N PRO A 85 -3.21 -6.39 11.04
CA PRO A 85 -4.15 -5.99 12.08
C PRO A 85 -3.72 -6.57 13.43
N GLN A 86 -3.77 -5.76 14.50
CA GLN A 86 -3.58 -6.26 15.87
C GLN A 86 -4.82 -7.01 16.35
N GLY A 87 -4.62 -8.11 17.08
CA GLY A 87 -5.70 -8.83 17.76
C GLY A 87 -6.58 -9.69 16.87
N ILE A 88 -6.17 -9.96 15.62
CA ILE A 88 -6.72 -11.04 14.83
C ILE A 88 -5.82 -12.26 15.09
N GLU A 89 -6.14 -13.00 16.15
CA GLU A 89 -5.57 -14.34 16.37
C GLU A 89 -5.92 -15.23 15.15
N GLN A 90 -4.94 -15.96 14.64
CA GLN A 90 -5.14 -16.94 13.58
C GLN A 90 -5.99 -18.11 14.05
#